data_AF-N6ZL41-F1
#
_entry.id   AF-N6ZL41-F1
#
_cell.length_a   1.000
_cell.length_b   1.000
_cell.length_c   1.000
_cell.angle_alpha   90.00
_cell.angle_beta   90.00
_cell.angle_gamma   90.00
#
_symmetry.space_group_name_H-M   'P 1'
#
loop_
_entity.id
_entity.type
_entity.pdbx_description
1 polymer ?
#
loop_
_entity_poly.entity_id
_entity_poly.type
_entity_poly.pdbx_seq_one_letter_code
_entity_poly.pdbx_strand_id
1 'polypeptide(L)'
;MYVVATPLGNLHDITLRALAVLAAVDVVAAEDTRHSQRLLDAHGIRARMLAVHQHNEQEAAGAIVAELAAGRQVALITDAGTPAVSDPGARLVARVRA
;
A
#
# COMPACT_ATOMS: atom_id res chain seq x y z
N MET A 1 0.79 6.92 -8.27
CA MET A 1 0.82 6.07 -7.06
C MET A 1 0.41 6.89 -5.86
N TYR A 2 -0.35 6.30 -4.94
CA TYR A 2 -0.73 6.89 -3.65
C TYR A 2 0.00 6.19 -2.51
N VAL A 3 0.33 6.92 -1.45
CA VAL A 3 0.83 6.33 -0.19
C VAL A 3 -0.23 6.58 0.88
N VAL A 4 -0.66 5.52 1.53
CA VAL A 4 -1.78 5.51 2.47
C VAL A 4 -1.30 4.93 3.80
N ALA A 5 -1.29 5.77 4.83
CA ALA A 5 -1.04 5.31 6.19
C ALA A 5 -2.30 4.64 6.77
N THR A 6 -2.09 3.58 7.56
CA THR A 6 -3.15 2.91 8.31
C THR A 6 -3.15 3.34 9.78
N PRO A 7 -4.31 3.37 10.44
CA PRO A 7 -4.38 3.72 11.85
C PRO A 7 -3.79 2.61 12.73
N LEU A 8 -3.20 3.01 13.85
CA LEU A 8 -2.76 2.09 14.89
C LEU A 8 -3.95 1.62 15.72
N GLY A 9 -4.36 0.37 15.51
CA GLY A 9 -5.38 -0.30 16.31
C GLY A 9 -6.82 -0.05 15.81
N ASN A 10 -7.32 1.18 15.94
CA ASN A 10 -8.71 1.48 15.58
C ASN A 10 -8.89 1.72 14.08
N LEU A 11 -9.51 0.75 13.39
CA LEU A 11 -9.76 0.81 11.94
C LEU A 11 -10.65 1.98 11.50
N HIS A 12 -11.38 2.60 12.42
CA HIS A 12 -12.23 3.77 12.14
C HIS A 12 -11.48 5.11 12.17
N ASP A 13 -10.22 5.14 12.61
CA ASP A 13 -9.40 6.35 12.59
C ASP A 13 -8.82 6.63 11.18
N ILE A 14 -9.09 5.75 10.21
CA ILE A 14 -8.73 5.97 8.81
C ILE A 14 -9.55 7.12 8.21
N THR A 15 -8.88 7.94 7.40
CA THR A 15 -9.53 9.10 6.77
C THR A 15 -10.46 8.68 5.61
N LEU A 16 -11.52 9.46 5.36
CA LEU A 16 -12.40 9.27 4.20
C LEU A 16 -11.63 9.30 2.87
N ARG A 17 -10.59 10.13 2.77
CA ARG A 17 -9.74 10.19 1.57
C ARG A 17 -8.94 8.90 1.37
N ALA A 18 -8.42 8.29 2.43
CA ALA A 18 -7.72 7.02 2.34
C ALA A 18 -8.66 5.91 1.86
N LEU A 19 -9.88 5.84 2.41
CA LEU A 19 -10.90 4.89 1.94
C LEU A 19 -11.25 5.10 0.47
N ALA A 20 -11.46 6.35 0.05
CA ALA A 20 -11.78 6.67 -1.34
C ALA A 20 -10.65 6.27 -2.30
N VAL A 21 -9.39 6.48 -1.91
CA VAL A 21 -8.23 6.04 -2.70
C VAL A 21 -8.19 4.51 -2.78
N LEU A 22 -8.27 3.81 -1.64
CA LEU A 22 -8.18 2.34 -1.59
C LEU A 22 -9.32 1.66 -2.38
N ALA A 23 -10.49 2.30 -2.45
CA ALA A 23 -11.61 1.82 -3.24
C ALA A 23 -11.50 2.10 -4.76
N ALA A 24 -10.65 3.05 -5.17
CA ALA A 24 -10.55 3.50 -6.56
C ALA A 24 -9.32 2.97 -7.32
N VAL A 25 -8.29 2.49 -6.60
CA VAL A 25 -7.08 1.96 -7.21
C VAL A 25 -7.27 0.55 -7.75
N ASP A 26 -6.54 0.21 -8.82
CA ASP A 26 -6.54 -1.14 -9.40
C ASP A 26 -5.79 -2.14 -8.52
N VAL A 27 -4.73 -1.68 -7.83
CA VAL A 27 -3.85 -2.50 -7.00
C VAL A 27 -3.54 -1.82 -5.67
N VAL A 28 -3.59 -2.60 -4.59
CA VAL A 28 -3.13 -2.22 -3.26
C VAL A 28 -1.86 -3.00 -2.93
N ALA A 29 -0.72 -2.32 -2.87
CA ALA A 29 0.53 -2.85 -2.39
C ALA A 29 0.58 -2.74 -0.85
N ALA A 30 0.99 -3.79 -0.14
CA ALA A 30 1.01 -3.81 1.32
C ALA A 30 2.14 -4.68 1.88
N GLU A 31 2.71 -4.27 3.01
CA GLU A 31 3.75 -5.03 3.72
C GLU A 31 3.20 -6.27 4.42
N ASP A 32 2.15 -6.10 5.23
CA ASP A 32 1.32 -7.18 5.73
C ASP A 32 -0.04 -7.16 5.03
N THR A 33 -0.19 -8.09 4.07
CA THR A 33 -1.44 -8.26 3.32
C THR A 33 -2.59 -8.75 4.19
N ARG A 34 -2.34 -9.43 5.31
CA ARG A 34 -3.40 -9.88 6.23
C ARG A 34 -3.94 -8.71 7.04
N HIS A 35 -3.06 -7.83 7.53
CA HIS A 35 -3.48 -6.61 8.20
C HIS A 35 -4.27 -5.72 7.24
N SER A 36 -3.73 -5.51 6.03
CA SER A 36 -4.37 -4.70 5.00
C SER A 36 -5.72 -5.29 4.56
N GLN A 37 -5.81 -6.61 4.39
CA GLN A 37 -7.08 -7.27 4.05
C GLN A 37 -8.14 -7.04 5.13
N ARG A 38 -7.78 -7.13 6.42
CA ARG A 38 -8.72 -6.84 7.52
C ARG A 38 -9.25 -5.42 7.48
N LEU A 39 -8.40 -4.45 7.15
CA LEU A 39 -8.82 -3.06 6.95
C LEU A 39 -9.79 -2.94 5.77
N LEU A 40 -9.46 -3.53 4.62
CA LEU A 40 -10.31 -3.48 3.44
C LEU A 40 -11.67 -4.16 3.69
N ASP A 41 -11.67 -5.32 4.33
CA ASP A 41 -12.87 -6.08 4.69
C ASP A 41 -13.78 -5.29 5.65
N ALA A 42 -13.20 -4.64 6.66
CA ALA A 42 -13.95 -3.82 7.62
C ALA A 42 -14.69 -2.64 6.96
N HIS A 43 -14.22 -2.19 5.80
CA HIS A 43 -14.82 -1.09 5.03
C HIS A 43 -15.49 -1.56 3.73
N GLY A 44 -15.61 -2.88 3.51
CA GLY A 44 -16.27 -3.45 2.33
C GLY A 44 -15.54 -3.19 1.00
N ILE A 45 -14.24 -2.89 1.04
CA ILE A 45 -13.43 -2.58 -0.13
C ILE A 45 -12.86 -3.86 -0.72
N ARG A 46 -12.99 -4.03 -2.04
CA ARG A 46 -12.35 -5.13 -2.77
C ARG A 46 -11.26 -4.54 -3.66
N ALA A 47 -10.02 -4.98 -3.45
CA ALA A 47 -8.89 -4.59 -4.28
C ALA A 47 -7.97 -5.78 -4.51
N ARG A 48 -7.27 -5.81 -5.65
CA ARG A 48 -6.20 -6.77 -5.88
C ARG A 48 -5.01 -6.38 -5.01
N MET A 49 -4.56 -7.29 -4.14
CA MET A 49 -3.39 -7.04 -3.29
C MET A 49 -2.08 -7.50 -3.94
N LEU A 50 -1.01 -6.75 -3.69
CA LEU A 50 0.37 -7.08 -4.03
C LEU A 50 1.19 -7.02 -2.73
N ALA A 51 1.87 -8.12 -2.39
CA ALA A 51 2.67 -8.19 -1.18
C ALA A 51 4.05 -7.56 -1.37
N VAL A 52 4.46 -6.68 -0.45
CA VAL A 52 5.77 -6.03 -0.43
C VAL A 52 6.51 -6.50 0.82
N HIS A 53 7.28 -7.58 0.73
CA HIS A 53 8.05 -8.09 1.85
C HIS A 53 9.48 -7.55 1.82
N GLN A 54 10.11 -7.33 2.99
CA GLN A 54 11.50 -6.85 3.07
C GLN A 54 12.49 -7.72 2.27
N HIS A 55 12.27 -9.05 2.24
CA HIS A 55 13.13 -9.99 1.53
C HIS A 55 12.98 -9.95 0.00
N ASN A 56 11.86 -9.42 -0.53
CA ASN A 56 11.56 -9.38 -1.96
C ASN A 56 11.32 -7.97 -2.49
N GLU A 57 11.78 -6.95 -1.76
CA GLU A 57 11.45 -5.55 -2.01
C GLU A 57 11.82 -5.08 -3.42
N GLN A 58 12.94 -5.55 -3.98
CA GLN A 58 13.34 -5.20 -5.34
C GLN A 58 12.39 -5.77 -6.41
N GLU A 59 11.94 -7.01 -6.20
CA GLU A 59 11.02 -7.68 -7.11
C GLU A 59 9.62 -7.07 -7.01
N ALA A 60 9.14 -6.84 -5.78
CA ALA A 60 7.89 -6.15 -5.52
C ALA A 60 7.88 -4.72 -6.11
N ALA A 61 9.00 -4.00 -6.00
CA ALA A 61 9.15 -2.69 -6.64
C ALA A 61 9.09 -2.79 -8.17
N GLY A 62 9.73 -3.80 -8.77
CA GLY A 62 9.63 -4.06 -10.22
C GLY A 62 8.20 -4.32 -10.66
N ALA A 63 7.45 -5.13 -9.90
CA ALA A 63 6.04 -5.38 -10.16
C ALA A 63 5.21 -4.10 -10.07
N ILE A 64 5.40 -3.28 -9.03
CA ILE A 64 4.67 -2.01 -8.87
C ILE A 64 4.99 -1.03 -10.01
N VAL A 65 6.26 -0.92 -10.42
CA VAL A 65 6.66 -0.10 -11.57
C VAL A 65 6.00 -0.61 -12.85
N ALA A 66 5.91 -1.93 -13.06
CA ALA A 66 5.23 -2.50 -14.21
C ALA A 66 3.73 -2.20 -14.23
N GLU A 67 3.05 -2.27 -13.07
CA GLU A 67 1.64 -1.90 -12.94
C GLU A 67 1.43 -0.41 -13.27
N LEU A 68 2.28 0.47 -12.75
CA LEU A 68 2.24 1.91 -13.03
C LEU A 68 2.53 2.21 -14.50
N ALA A 69 3.52 1.56 -15.11
CA ALA A 69 3.86 1.70 -16.52
C ALA A 69 2.74 1.21 -17.45
N ALA A 70 1.93 0.26 -16.99
CA ALA A 70 0.72 -0.18 -17.67
C ALA A 70 -0.47 0.78 -17.49
N GLY A 71 -0.27 1.94 -16.86
CA GLY A 71 -1.30 2.96 -16.62
C GLY A 71 -2.25 2.65 -15.47
N ARG A 72 -1.96 1.62 -14.65
CA ARG A 72 -2.79 1.25 -13.50
C ARG A 72 -2.52 2.13 -12.30
N GLN A 73 -3.56 2.36 -11.52
CA GLN A 73 -3.48 3.10 -10.26
C GLN A 73 -3.08 2.16 -9.13
N VAL A 74 -2.03 2.53 -8.40
CA VAL A 74 -1.51 1.74 -7.27
C VAL A 74 -1.56 2.58 -6.00
N ALA A 75 -2.09 2.00 -4.91
CA ALA A 75 -1.92 2.52 -3.56
C ALA A 75 -0.95 1.63 -2.79
N LEU A 76 0.00 2.24 -2.08
CA LEU A 76 0.85 1.57 -1.11
C LEU A 76 0.30 1.82 0.29
N ILE A 77 -0.05 0.76 1.01
CA ILE A 77 -0.34 0.78 2.43
C ILE A 77 0.97 0.67 3.21
N THR A 78 1.23 1.63 4.08
CA THR A 78 2.36 1.63 5.02
C THR A 78 1.83 1.49 6.43
N ASP A 79 2.31 0.50 7.19
CA ASP A 79 1.91 0.34 8.58
C ASP A 79 2.40 1.53 9.42
N ALA A 80 1.51 2.08 10.25
CA ALA A 80 1.92 3.05 11.25
C ALA A 80 2.68 2.31 12.36
N GLY A 81 4.00 2.18 12.22
CA GLY A 81 4.90 1.57 13.19
C GLY A 81 6.32 2.05 12.95
N THR A 82 6.62 3.28 13.36
CA THR A 82 7.91 3.98 13.21
C THR A 82 8.44 4.14 11.77
N PRO A 83 8.05 5.22 11.06
CA PRO A 83 8.71 5.65 9.84
C PRO A 83 10.06 6.29 10.20
N ALA A 84 11.14 5.49 10.22
CA ALA A 84 12.55 5.93 10.23
C ALA A 84 13.58 4.78 10.31
N VAL A 85 13.18 3.54 10.63
CA VAL A 85 14.16 2.46 10.92
C VAL A 85 14.12 1.30 9.92
N SER A 86 13.03 1.08 9.18
CA SER A 86 12.95 0.01 8.15
C SER A 86 11.74 0.22 7.24
N ASP A 87 11.83 1.13 6.28
CA ASP A 87 10.67 1.52 5.45
C ASP A 87 10.86 1.04 3.99
N PRO A 88 10.44 -0.19 3.64
CA PRO A 88 10.33 -0.67 2.25
C PRO A 88 9.60 0.34 1.35
N GLY A 89 8.63 1.06 1.92
CA GLY A 89 7.88 2.09 1.22
C GLY A 89 8.74 3.27 0.75
N ALA A 90 9.75 3.69 1.51
CA ALA A 90 10.59 4.84 1.15
C ALA A 90 11.46 4.55 -0.08
N ARG A 91 12.06 3.35 -0.17
CA ARG A 91 12.87 2.93 -1.32
C ARG A 91 12.01 2.72 -2.56
N LEU A 92 10.81 2.17 -2.40
CA LEU A 92 9.84 2.03 -3.48
C LEU A 92 9.42 3.40 -4.04
N VAL A 93 9.04 4.33 -3.17
CA VAL A 93 8.66 5.70 -3.57
C VAL A 93 9.80 6.39 -4.32
N ALA A 94 11.05 6.22 -3.86
CA ALA A 94 12.23 6.76 -4.54
C ALA A 94 12.39 6.18 -5.96
N ARG A 95 12.18 4.87 -6.14
CA ARG A 95 12.25 4.21 -7.45
C ARG A 95 11.14 4.66 -8.42
N VAL A 96 9.95 4.98 -7.92
CA VAL A 96 8.84 5.46 -8.75
C VAL A 96 9.01 6.92 -9.19
N ARG A 97 9.77 7.74 -8.43
CA ARG A 97 10.00 9.15 -8.74
C ARG A 97 11.13 9.41 -9.74
N ALA A 98 12.02 8.43 -9.94
CA ALA A 98 13.16 8.51 -10.87
C ALA A 98 12.72 8.17 -12.30
#